data_AF-A0A9D2N4V1-F1
#
_entry.id   AF-A0A9D2N4V1-F1
#
_cell.length_a   1.000
_cell.length_b   1.000
_cell.length_c   1.000
_cell.angle_alpha   90.00
_cell.angle_beta   90.00
_cell.angle_gamma   90.00
#
_symmetry.space_group_name_H-M   'P 1'
#
loop_
_entity.id
_entity.type
_entity.pdbx_description
1 polymer ?
#
loop_
_entity_poly.entity_id
_entity_poly.type
_entity_poly.pdbx_seq_one_letter_code
_entity_poly.pdbx_strand_id
1 'polypeptide(L)' 'MENKKTFGAYILQRRRELGMTQKELAEKLYVTESAVSKWERGVSHS' A
#
# COMPACT_ATOMS: atom_id res chain seq x y z
N MET A 1 -0.28 0.64 -24.34
CA MET A 1 -0.58 1.53 -23.21
C MET A 1 0.24 1.04 -22.03
N GLU A 2 1.26 1.78 -21.62
CA GLU A 2 2.06 1.43 -20.44
C GLU A 2 1.14 1.36 -19.22
N ASN A 3 0.93 0.16 -18.69
CA ASN A 3 0.33 -0.04 -17.38
C ASN A 3 1.30 0.52 -16.33
N LYS A 4 1.31 1.85 -16.14
CA LYS A 4 2.00 2.49 -15.02
C LYS A 4 1.33 2.00 -13.74
N LYS A 5 1.82 0.88 -13.20
CA LYS A 5 1.42 0.39 -11.88
C LYS A 5 1.65 1.53 -10.90
N THR A 6 0.58 2.03 -10.30
CA THR A 6 0.69 3.06 -9.30
C THR A 6 1.44 2.51 -8.08
N PHE A 7 2.10 3.37 -7.32
CA PHE A 7 2.75 2.96 -6.08
C PHE A 7 1.77 2.20 -5.16
N GLY A 8 0.52 2.64 -5.09
CA GLY A 8 -0.56 1.96 -4.37
C GLY A 8 -0.83 0.53 -4.85
N ALA A 9 -0.93 0.34 -6.17
CA ALA A 9 -1.14 -0.99 -6.75
C ALA A 9 0.05 -1.93 -6.49
N TYR A 10 1.28 -1.39 -6.52
CA TYR A 10 2.48 -2.15 -6.19
C TYR A 10 2.50 -2.59 -4.72
N ILE A 11 2.22 -1.68 -3.79
CA ILE A 11 2.16 -1.99 -2.35
C ILE A 11 1.08 -3.05 -2.07
N LEU A 12 -0.11 -2.89 -2.64
CA LEU A 12 -1.21 -3.84 -2.49
C LEU A 12 -0.83 -5.24 -2.98
N GLN A 13 -0.19 -5.33 -4.15
CA GLN A 13 0.25 -6.59 -4.73
C GLN A 13 1.28 -7.26 -3.80
N ARG A 14 2.35 -6.55 -3.42
CA ARG A 14 3.42 -7.10 -2.59
C ARG A 14 2.93 -7.52 -1.20
N ARG A 15 2.05 -6.73 -0.60
CA ARG A 15 1.45 -7.05 0.72
C ARG A 15 0.69 -8.37 0.67
N ARG A 16 -0.13 -8.57 -0.37
CA ARG A 16 -0.91 -9.80 -0.56
C ARG A 16 -0.05 -11.01 -0.88
N GLU A 17 0.99 -10.86 -1.71
CA GLU A 17 1.96 -11.93 -2.00
C GLU A 17 2.68 -12.42 -0.74
N LEU A 18 2.91 -11.52 0.21
CA LEU A 18 3.52 -11.82 1.51
C LEU A 18 2.51 -12.28 2.57
N GLY A 19 1.21 -12.37 2.24
CA GLY A 19 0.17 -12.76 3.18
C GLY A 19 -0.07 -11.78 4.34
N MET A 20 0.35 -10.52 4.17
CA MET A 20 0.31 -9.52 5.25
C MET A 20 -0.99 -8.71 5.26
N THR A 21 -1.39 -8.30 6.45
CA THR A 21 -2.42 -7.27 6.68
C THR A 21 -1.85 -5.86 6.50
N GLN A 22 -2.71 -4.85 6.35
CA GLN A 22 -2.26 -3.45 6.27
C GLN A 22 -1.54 -3.03 7.56
N LYS A 23 -2.01 -3.50 8.72
CA LYS A 23 -1.38 -3.28 10.03
C LYS A 23 0.04 -3.85 10.11
N GLU A 24 0.24 -5.11 9.72
CA GLU A 24 1.57 -5.75 9.76
C GLU A 24 2.57 -5.06 8.83
N LEU A 25 2.11 -4.63 7.64
CA LEU A 25 2.95 -3.84 6.74
C LEU A 25 3.27 -2.47 7.34
N ALA A 26 2.30 -1.82 7.97
CA ALA A 26 2.48 -0.52 8.60
C ALA A 26 3.50 -0.56 9.75
N GLU A 27 3.43 -1.60 10.60
CA GLU A 27 4.39 -1.85 11.67
C GLU A 27 5.82 -2.02 11.14
N LYS A 28 6.00 -2.78 10.05
CA LYS A 28 7.31 -3.00 9.41
C LYS A 28 7.90 -1.73 8.78
N LEU A 29 7.04 -0.84 8.31
CA LEU A 29 7.44 0.41 7.65
C LEU A 29 7.42 1.61 8.59
N TYR A 30 7.13 1.41 9.88
CA TYR A 30 7.00 2.46 10.89
C TYR A 30 6.02 3.58 10.49
N VAL A 31 4.91 3.20 9.88
CA VAL A 31 3.82 4.09 9.49
C VAL A 31 2.51 3.65 10.14
N THR A 32 1.45 4.44 9.98
CA THR A 32 0.12 4.05 10.41
C THR A 32 -0.55 3.13 9.39
N GLU A 33 -1.44 2.25 9.86
CA GLU A 33 -2.30 1.44 8.99
C GLU A 33 -3.10 2.33 8.01
N SER A 34 -3.54 3.51 8.47
CA SER A 34 -4.24 4.50 7.64
C SER A 34 -3.38 5.07 6.51
N ALA A 35 -2.06 5.17 6.68
CA ALA A 35 -1.14 5.57 5.63
C ALA A 35 -1.05 4.50 4.54
N VAL A 36 -0.90 3.23 4.92
CA VAL A 36 -0.91 2.09 3.99
C VAL A 36 -2.24 2.03 3.22
N SER A 37 -3.38 2.20 3.91
CA SER A 37 -4.69 2.26 3.27
C SER A 37 -4.83 3.41 2.26
N LYS A 38 -4.26 4.58 2.53
CA LYS A 38 -4.26 5.73 1.60
C LYS A 38 -3.39 5.45 0.37
N TRP A 39 -2.20 4.86 0.56
CA TRP A 39 -1.34 4.45 -0.54
C TRP A 39 -2.05 3.46 -1.45
N GLU A 40 -2.62 2.39 -0.90
CA GLU A 40 -3.29 1.34 -1.67
C GLU A 40 -4.51 1.85 -2.45
N ARG A 41 -5.23 2.83 -1.91
CA ARG A 41 -6.40 3.44 -2.57
C ARG A 41 -6.05 4.62 -3.49
N GLY A 42 -4.81 5.09 -3.48
CA GLY A 42 -4.38 6.27 -4.25
C GLY A 42 -5.00 7.59 -3.79
N VAL A 43 -5.46 7.68 -2.53
CA VAL A 43 -6.06 8.90 -1.98
C VAL A 43 -4.98 9.75 -1.33
N SER A 44 -4.27 10.52 -2.14
CA SER A 44 -3.46 11.64 -1.65
C SER A 44 -4.39 12.84 -1.45
N HIS A 45 -4.73 13.16 -0.21
CA HIS A 45 -5.31 14.48 0.07
C HIS A 45 -4.23 15.52 -0.21
N SER A 46 -4.44 16.30 -1.27
CA SER A 46 -3.79 17.59 -1.48
C SER A 46 -4.11 18.55 -0.35
#